data_AF-A0A4U0R9A6-F1
#
_entry.id   AF-A0A4U0R9A6-F1
#
_cell.length_a   1.000
_cell.length_b   1.000
_cell.length_c   1.000
_cell.angle_alpha   90.00
_cell.angle_beta   90.00
_cell.angle_gamma   90.00
#
_symmetry.space_group_name_H-M   'P 1'
#
loop_
_entity.id
_entity.type
_entity.pdbx_description
1 polymer ?
#
loop_
_entity_poly.entity_id
_entity_poly.type
_entity_poly.pdbx_seq_one_letter_code
_entity_poly.pdbx_strand_id
1 'polypeptide(L)' 'MGETPRPDQISPIEDPGTVGLGPGHPGSFYAIVAGHLVRIDAASGRIQSILRPLPAPPAPPD' A
#
# COMPACT_ATOMS: atom_id res chain seq x y z
N MET A 1 5.43 -3.36 -16.12
CA MET A 1 6.78 -3.23 -15.50
C MET A 1 6.58 -2.75 -14.07
N GLY A 2 7.21 -3.41 -13.10
CA GLY A 2 7.01 -3.19 -11.67
C GLY A 2 7.89 -2.07 -11.14
N GLU A 3 7.26 -0.97 -10.76
CA GLU A 3 7.89 0.16 -10.08
C GLU A 3 8.36 -0.26 -8.68
N THR A 4 9.60 0.09 -8.33
CA THR A 4 10.12 -0.07 -6.96
C THR A 4 10.06 1.30 -6.27
N PRO A 5 9.08 1.55 -5.40
CA PRO A 5 9.00 2.79 -4.65
C PRO A 5 10.19 2.90 -3.69
N ARG A 6 10.57 4.14 -3.36
CA ARG A 6 11.62 4.35 -2.36
C ARG A 6 11.11 3.89 -1.00
N PRO A 7 11.97 3.34 -0.12
CA PRO A 7 11.55 2.88 1.21
C PRO A 7 10.86 3.99 2.03
N ASP A 8 11.26 5.25 1.86
CA ASP A 8 10.64 6.42 2.50
C ASP A 8 9.20 6.69 2.05
N GLN A 9 8.83 6.24 0.84
CA GLN A 9 7.48 6.38 0.29
C GLN A 9 6.58 5.19 0.63
N ILE A 10 7.14 4.12 1.20
CA ILE A 10 6.41 2.90 1.55
C ILE A 10 5.97 3.02 3.01
N SER A 11 4.66 3.14 3.22
CA SER A 11 4.06 3.01 4.54
C SER A 11 3.45 1.60 4.66
N PRO A 12 4.16 0.62 5.25
CA PRO A 12 3.64 -0.73 5.38
C PRO A 12 2.38 -0.73 6.25
N ILE A 13 1.38 -1.52 5.85
CA ILE A 13 0.16 -1.69 6.61
C ILE A 13 0.33 -2.93 7.49
N GLU A 14 0.46 -2.72 8.80
CA GLU A 14 0.60 -3.79 9.79
C GLU A 14 -0.69 -4.59 9.93
N ASP A 15 -1.84 -3.90 9.92
CA ASP A 15 -3.16 -4.53 10.05
C ASP A 15 -4.01 -4.28 8.79
N PRO A 16 -3.98 -5.17 7.78
CA PRO A 16 -4.79 -5.03 6.57
C PRO A 16 -6.30 -5.06 6.86
N GLY A 17 -6.72 -5.63 7.99
CA GLY A 17 -8.12 -5.68 8.41
C GLY A 17 -8.70 -4.28 8.62
N THR A 18 -7.91 -3.34 9.15
CA THR A 18 -8.33 -1.93 9.35
C THR A 18 -8.75 -1.22 8.06
N VAL A 19 -8.24 -1.66 6.92
CA VAL A 19 -8.57 -1.12 5.59
C VAL A 19 -9.49 -2.06 4.80
N GLY A 20 -10.08 -3.07 5.44
CA GLY A 20 -10.98 -4.02 4.79
C GLY A 20 -10.26 -4.93 3.78
N LEU A 21 -8.97 -5.17 3.96
CA LEU A 21 -8.21 -6.16 3.20
C LEU A 21 -8.14 -7.46 3.98
N GLY A 22 -8.17 -8.57 3.25
CA GLY A 22 -7.91 -9.89 3.83
C GLY A 22 -6.42 -10.07 4.21
N PRO A 23 -6.08 -11.21 4.84
CA PRO A 23 -4.69 -11.56 5.10
C PRO A 23 -3.89 -11.55 3.78
N GLY A 24 -2.74 -10.87 3.79
CA GLY A 24 -1.88 -10.74 2.62
C GLY A 24 -1.48 -12.09 2.00
N HIS A 25 -1.04 -12.07 0.74
CA HIS A 25 -0.47 -13.29 0.15
C HIS A 25 0.92 -13.56 0.73
N PRO A 26 1.29 -14.83 0.96
CA PRO A 26 2.66 -15.17 1.31
C PRO A 26 3.63 -14.64 0.25
N GLY A 27 4.68 -13.95 0.69
CA GLY A 27 5.67 -13.31 -0.18
C GLY A 27 5.31 -11.89 -0.64
N SER A 28 4.17 -11.34 -0.22
CA SER A 28 3.77 -9.97 -0.52
C SER A 28 3.15 -9.29 0.70
N PHE A 29 3.27 -7.98 0.79
CA PHE A 29 2.65 -7.18 1.84
C PHE A 29 1.89 -5.99 1.26
N TYR A 30 0.93 -5.48 2.02
CA TYR A 30 0.21 -4.27 1.66
C TYR A 30 0.93 -3.05 2.21
N ALA A 31 1.02 -2.02 1.40
CA ALA A 31 1.60 -0.75 1.79
C ALA A 31 0.89 0.40 1.12
N ILE A 32 1.07 1.58 1.68
CA ILE A 32 0.60 2.84 1.13
C ILE A 32 1.79 3.51 0.47
N VAL A 33 1.67 3.81 -0.82
CA VAL A 33 2.66 4.55 -1.60
C VAL A 33 1.99 5.75 -2.22
N ALA A 34 2.45 6.96 -1.87
CA ALA A 34 1.87 8.21 -2.36
C ALA A 34 0.33 8.26 -2.21
N GLY A 35 -0.20 7.81 -1.07
CA GLY A 35 -1.64 7.75 -0.81
C GLY A 35 -2.40 6.64 -1.55
N HIS A 36 -1.70 5.75 -2.25
CA HIS A 36 -2.29 4.59 -2.92
C HIS A 36 -2.00 3.31 -2.15
N LEU A 37 -3.03 2.53 -1.92
CA LEU A 37 -2.89 1.18 -1.44
C LEU A 37 -2.31 0.32 -2.55
N VAL A 38 -1.13 -0.23 -2.31
CA VAL A 38 -0.40 -1.10 -3.22
C VAL A 38 -0.05 -2.42 -2.54
N ARG A 39 0.17 -3.45 -3.35
CA ARG A 39 0.79 -4.71 -2.94
C ARG A 39 2.23 -4.72 -3.42
N ILE A 40 3.15 -4.97 -2.49
CA ILE A 40 4.58 -5.01 -2.74
C ILE A 40 5.10 -6.44 -2.54
N ASP A 41 5.97 -6.87 -3.43
CA ASP A 41 6.72 -8.11 -3.33
C ASP A 41 7.75 -8.02 -2.19
N ALA A 42 7.69 -8.91 -1.21
CA ALA A 42 8.58 -8.88 -0.05
C ALA A 42 10.03 -9.23 -0.42
N ALA A 43 10.27 -9.96 -1.50
CA ALA A 43 11.62 -10.35 -1.92
C ALA A 43 12.34 -9.25 -2.70
N SER A 44 11.60 -8.52 -3.53
CA SER A 44 12.15 -7.54 -4.49
C SER A 44 11.84 -6.09 -4.16
N GLY A 45 10.88 -5.83 -3.26
CA GLY A 45 10.36 -4.49 -2.98
C GLY A 45 9.55 -3.88 -4.13
N ARG A 46 9.17 -4.68 -5.14
CA ARG A 46 8.47 -4.20 -6.34
C ARG A 46 6.97 -4.13 -6.10
N ILE A 47 6.33 -3.08 -6.59
CA ILE A 47 4.87 -3.02 -6.67
C ILE A 47 4.42 -4.10 -7.65
N GLN A 48 3.70 -5.09 -7.12
CA GLN A 48 3.04 -6.12 -7.91
C GLN A 48 1.71 -5.60 -8.45
N SER A 49 0.98 -4.81 -7.64
CA SER A 49 -0.34 -4.30 -8.01
C SER A 49 -0.69 -3.05 -7.22
N ILE A 50 -1.39 -2.12 -7.87
CA ILE A 50 -1.99 -0.94 -7.23
C ILE A 50 -3.47 -1.27 -7.05
N LEU A 51 -3.93 -1.30 -5.80
CA LEU A 51 -5.30 -1.72 -5.47
C LEU A 51 -6.27 -0.56 -5.62
N ARG A 52 -6.05 0.53 -4.88
CA ARG A 52 -6.92 1.71 -4.88
C ARG A 52 -6.24 2.92 -4.26
N PRO A 53 -6.64 4.15 -4.61
CA PRO A 53 -6.32 5.32 -3.80
C PRO A 53 -7.00 5.19 -2.42
N LEU A 54 -6.30 5.64 -1.38
CA LEU A 54 -6.95 5.85 -0.09
C LEU A 54 -7.86 7.08 -0.20
N PRO A 55 -9.01 7.09 0.50
CA PRO A 55 -9.80 8.31 0.60
C PRO A 55 -8.90 9.41 1.17
N ALA A 56 -8.81 10.53 0.47
CA ALA A 56 -8.16 11.72 1.01
C ALA A 56 -8.84 12.04 2.36
N PRO A 57 -8.08 12.45 3.39
CA PRO A 57 -8.70 12.94 4.61
C PRO A 57 -9.73 14.00 4.25
N PRO A 58 -10.88 14.05 4.96
CA PRO A 58 -11.89 15.06 4.68
C PRO A 58 -11.21 16.42 4.70
N ALA A 59 -11.40 17.21 3.64
CA ALA A 59 -10.87 18.56 3.58
C ALA A 59 -11.33 19.31 4.86
N PRO A 60 -10.44 20.06 5.52
CA PRO A 60 -10.84 20.84 6.69
C PRO A 60 -12.01 21.77 6.31
N PRO A 61 -13.01 21.94 7.18
CA PRO A 61 -14.05 22.93 6.95
C PRO A 61 -13.39 24.32 6.89
N ASP A 62 -13.77 25.11 5.88
CA ASP A 62 -13.40 26.54 5.72
C ASP A 62 -14.05 27.40 6.82
#